data_AF-A0A350G0F2-F1
#
_entry.id   AF-A0A350G0F2-F1
#
_cell.length_a   1.000
_cell.length_b   1.000
_cell.length_c   1.000
_cell.angle_alpha   90.00
_cell.angle_beta   90.00
_cell.angle_gamma   90.00
#
_symmetry.space_group_name_H-M   'P 1'
#
loop_
_entity.id
_entity.type
_entity.pdbx_description
1 polymer ?
#
loop_
_entity_poly.entity_id
_entity_poly.type
_entity_poly.pdbx_seq_one_letter_code
_entity_poly.pdbx_strand_id
1 'polypeptide(L)' 'DVPPKKVENMIQVARRPLSLETPTDDEEDSVLGDFIEDDEAPPPDDTATY' A
#
# COMPACT_ATOMS: atom_id res chain seq x y z
N ASP A 1 -16.93 4.18 29.90
CA ASP A 1 -17.22 4.30 28.46
C ASP A 1 -15.99 4.12 27.60
N VAL A 2 -16.17 3.64 26.38
CA VAL A 2 -15.10 3.58 25.37
C VAL A 2 -15.13 4.89 24.57
N PRO A 3 -14.03 5.67 24.50
CA PRO A 3 -14.02 6.92 23.76
C PRO A 3 -14.10 6.65 22.24
N PRO A 4 -14.79 7.52 21.45
CA PRO A 4 -14.98 7.32 20.00
C PRO A 4 -13.69 7.03 19.24
N LYS A 5 -12.60 7.76 19.53
CA LYS A 5 -11.28 7.54 18.94
C LYS A 5 -10.75 6.11 19.09
N LYS A 6 -11.06 5.46 20.22
CA LYS A 6 -10.64 4.08 20.48
C LYS A 6 -11.47 3.08 19.66
N VAL A 7 -12.74 3.40 19.38
CA VAL A 7 -13.59 2.62 18.49
C VAL A 7 -13.10 2.72 17.04
N GLU A 8 -12.78 3.93 16.57
CA GLU A 8 -12.23 4.16 15.22
C GLU A 8 -10.93 3.38 15.00
N ASN A 9 -10.00 3.44 15.95
CA ASN A 9 -8.76 2.66 15.90
C ASN A 9 -9.01 1.15 15.89
N MET A 10 -9.95 0.65 16.71
CA MET A 10 -10.32 -0.76 16.71
C MET A 10 -10.85 -1.20 15.34
N ILE A 11 -11.70 -0.38 14.71
CA ILE A 11 -12.22 -0.66 13.37
C ILE A 11 -11.09 -0.69 12.34
N GLN A 12 -10.13 0.23 12.42
CA GLN A 12 -9.00 0.28 11.49
C GLN A 12 -8.10 -0.97 11.60
N VAL A 13 -7.74 -1.36 12.82
CA VAL A 13 -6.83 -2.51 13.08
C VAL A 13 -7.52 -3.85 12.80
N ALA A 14 -8.84 -3.94 12.96
CA ALA A 14 -9.60 -5.16 12.68
C ALA A 14 -9.75 -5.47 11.18
N ARG A 15 -9.37 -4.56 10.28
CA ARG A 15 -9.40 -4.79 8.83
C ARG A 15 -8.35 -5.83 8.44
N ARG A 16 -8.71 -6.71 7.51
CA ARG A 16 -7.76 -7.65 6.90
C ARG A 16 -6.88 -6.92 5.89
N PRO A 17 -5.60 -7.30 5.76
CA PRO A 17 -4.75 -6.76 4.70
C PRO A 17 -5.30 -7.13 3.32
N LEU A 18 -5.10 -6.24 2.34
CA LEU A 18 -5.37 -6.54 0.93
C LEU A 18 -4.17 -7.23 0.31
N SER A 19 -4.44 -8.07 -0.70
CA SER A 19 -3.38 -8.72 -1.48
C SER A 19 -2.82 -7.74 -2.50
N LEU A 20 -1.50 -7.74 -2.68
CA LEU A 20 -0.87 -7.00 -3.78
C LEU A 20 -1.14 -7.64 -5.15
N GLU A 21 -1.48 -8.93 -5.17
CA GLU A 21 -1.88 -9.67 -6.38
C GLU A 21 -3.36 -9.44 -6.77
N THR A 22 -4.06 -8.51 -6.12
CA THR A 22 -5.45 -8.21 -6.45
C THR A 22 -5.50 -7.49 -7.81
N PRO A 23 -6.26 -8.00 -8.80
CA PRO A 23 -6.40 -7.34 -10.11
C PRO A 23 -7.00 -5.95 -9.98
N THR A 24 -6.56 -5.04 -10.84
CA THR A 24 -7.13 -3.69 -10.99
C THR A 24 -8.05 -3.62 -12.21
N ASP A 25 -8.99 -2.67 -12.23
CA ASP A 25 -10.08 -2.62 -13.22
C ASP A 25 -9.65 -2.06 -14.60
N ASP A 26 -8.47 -1.44 -14.71
CA ASP A 26 -8.13 -0.59 -15.86
C ASP A 26 -7.17 -1.22 -16.88
N GLU A 27 -6.42 -2.28 -16.53
CA GLU A 27 -5.39 -2.88 -17.38
C GLU A 27 -5.40 -4.41 -17.28
N GLU A 28 -5.29 -5.11 -18.41
CA GLU A 28 -5.53 -6.57 -18.50
C GLU A 28 -4.61 -7.43 -17.63
N ASP A 29 -3.47 -6.90 -17.17
CA ASP A 29 -2.49 -7.61 -16.34
C ASP A 29 -2.07 -6.86 -15.06
N SER A 30 -2.64 -5.68 -14.77
CA SER A 30 -2.16 -4.85 -13.65
C SER A 30 -2.78 -5.27 -12.32
N VAL A 31 -1.93 -5.42 -11.30
CA VAL A 31 -2.31 -5.77 -9.93
C VAL A 31 -2.07 -4.60 -8.98
N LEU A 32 -2.69 -4.64 -7.80
CA LEU A 32 -2.58 -3.57 -6.80
C LEU A 32 -1.12 -3.24 -6.43
N GLY A 33 -0.25 -4.25 -6.43
CA GLY A 33 1.17 -4.10 -6.15
C GLY A 33 1.91 -3.18 -7.12
N ASP A 34 1.48 -3.11 -8.39
CA ASP A 34 2.15 -2.31 -9.43
C ASP A 34 2.03 -0.80 -9.17
N PHE A 35 1.07 -0.39 -8.34
CA PHE A 35 0.82 1.02 -7.99
C PHE A 35 1.48 1.47 -6.69
N ILE A 36 2.19 0.59 -5.99
CA ILE A 36 2.84 0.92 -4.72
C ILE A 36 4.32 1.19 -4.98
N GLU A 37 4.71 2.44 -4.82
CA GLU A 37 6.12 2.88 -4.91
C GLU A 37 6.95 2.32 -3.74
N ASP A 38 8.22 2.02 -4.02
CA ASP A 38 9.21 1.65 -3.01
C ASP A 38 9.94 2.92 -2.53
N ASP A 39 9.57 3.40 -1.34
CA ASP A 39 10.19 4.57 -0.71
C ASP A 39 11.66 4.34 -0.32
N GLU A 40 12.12 3.09 -0.24
CA GLU A 40 13.51 2.74 0.09
C GLU A 40 14.39 2.69 -1.17
N ALA A 41 13.79 2.67 -2.36
CA ALA A 41 14.52 2.62 -3.62
C ALA A 41 15.21 3.96 -3.89
N PRO A 42 16.56 3.98 -4.03
CA PRO A 42 17.26 5.21 -4.36
C PRO A 42 16.93 5.67 -5.80
N PRO A 43 16.91 6.98 -6.07
CA PRO A 43 16.66 7.50 -7.41
C PRO A 43 17.68 6.97 -8.43
N PRO A 44 17.27 6.74 -9.70
CA PRO A 44 18.16 6.26 -10.75
C PRO A 44 19.38 7.16 -10.98
N ASP A 45 19.20 8.48 -10.91
CA ASP A 45 20.29 9.45 -11.12
C ASP A 45 21.42 9.32 -10.09
N ASP A 46 21.07 8.98 -8.84
CA ASP A 46 22.04 8.79 -7.75
C ASP A 46 22.78 7.44 -7.85
N THR A 47 22.14 6.42 -8.42
CA THR A 47 22.69 5.06 -8.51
C THR A 47 23.45 4.78 -9.81
N ALA A 48 23.05 5.38 -10.92
CA ALA A 48 23.64 5.11 -12.25
C ALA A 48 24.96 5.86 -12.52
N THR A 49 25.35 6.79 -11.64
CA THR A 49 26.50 7.68 -11.84
C THR A 49 27.81 7.20 -11.15
N TYR A 50 27.86 5.98 -10.62
CA TYR A 50 29.07 5.41 -9.98
C TYR A 50 30.03 4.73 -10.98
#